data_AF-A0A7J7PTW2-F1
#
_entry.id   AF-A0A7J7PTW2-F1
#
_cell.length_a   1.000
_cell.length_b   1.000
_cell.length_c   1.000
_cell.angle_alpha   90.00
_cell.angle_beta   90.00
_cell.angle_gamma   90.00
#
_symmetry.space_group_name_H-M   'P 1'
#
loop_
_entity.id
_entity.type
_entity.pdbx_description
1 polymer ?
#
loop_
_entity_poly.entity_id
_entity_poly.type
_entity_poly.pdbx_seq_one_letter_code
_entity_poly.pdbx_strand_id
1 'polypeptide(L)'
;MASSATNQVFDTMFGTKYHTPGAELQLPRKVPMRVEPKSYFANERTFLSWCSMATTMGGVSSAMVGLSMSAASTSEGRLISRKTVDLVSAVYVPVAILMICYALFTYEWRSKFMHRKQVGFFDDKVGPITLAAIVMVTLVAITVMAFIDVFS
;
A
#
# COMPACT_ATOMS: atom_id res chain seq x y z
N MET A 1 22.77 -3.74 -19.26
CA MET A 1 21.49 -4.03 -19.97
C MET A 1 20.28 -4.18 -19.04
N ALA A 2 20.41 -4.73 -17.81
CA ALA A 2 19.27 -4.85 -16.88
C ALA A 2 18.66 -3.52 -16.40
N SER A 3 19.45 -2.44 -16.27
CA SER A 3 18.97 -1.13 -15.80
C SER A 3 18.03 -0.44 -16.78
N SER A 4 18.08 -0.76 -18.08
CA SER A 4 17.18 -0.16 -19.08
C SER A 4 15.77 -0.74 -19.00
N ALA A 5 15.64 -2.01 -18.63
CA ALA A 5 14.35 -2.71 -18.57
C ALA A 5 13.54 -2.34 -17.32
N THR A 6 14.19 -2.16 -16.17
CA THR A 6 13.51 -1.66 -14.94
C THR A 6 12.97 -0.26 -15.14
N ASN A 7 13.73 0.62 -15.80
CA ASN A 7 13.26 1.96 -16.15
C ASN A 7 12.09 1.92 -17.13
N GLN A 8 12.07 0.99 -18.09
CA GLN A 8 10.92 0.84 -19.00
C GLN A 8 9.65 0.34 -18.31
N VAL A 9 9.75 -0.70 -17.48
CA VAL A 9 8.59 -1.22 -16.73
C VAL A 9 8.03 -0.15 -15.79
N PHE A 10 8.92 0.55 -15.11
CA PHE A 10 8.58 1.65 -14.23
C PHE A 10 7.95 2.83 -15.00
N ASP A 11 8.49 3.20 -16.15
CA ASP A 11 7.94 4.25 -17.02
C ASP A 11 6.60 3.85 -17.66
N THR A 12 6.38 2.56 -17.90
CA THR A 12 5.11 2.03 -18.43
C THR A 12 4.03 2.04 -17.34
N MET A 13 4.40 1.72 -16.09
CA MET A 13 3.45 1.70 -14.97
C MET A 13 3.15 3.10 -14.42
N PHE A 14 4.18 3.93 -14.24
CA PHE A 14 4.06 5.24 -13.58
C PHE A 14 4.01 6.43 -14.54
N GLY A 15 4.22 6.19 -15.83
CA GLY A 15 4.02 7.17 -16.90
C GLY A 15 5.15 8.21 -17.00
N THR A 16 5.89 8.19 -18.10
CA THR A 16 6.74 9.31 -18.52
C THR A 16 6.22 9.91 -19.83
N LYS A 17 6.57 11.17 -20.11
CA LYS A 17 6.16 11.88 -21.34
C LYS A 17 6.45 11.11 -22.64
N TYR A 18 7.39 10.17 -22.61
CA TYR A 18 7.90 9.47 -23.78
C TYR A 18 7.23 8.09 -24.01
N HIS A 19 6.31 7.66 -23.15
CA HIS A 19 5.71 6.32 -23.23
C HIS A 19 4.16 6.29 -23.31
N THR A 20 3.49 7.41 -23.07
CA THR A 20 2.02 7.44 -23.18
C THR A 20 1.58 7.76 -24.62
N PRO A 21 0.79 6.91 -25.29
CA PRO A 21 0.27 7.22 -26.62
C PRO A 21 -0.58 8.50 -26.56
N GLY A 22 -0.22 9.50 -27.38
CA GLY A 22 -0.87 10.81 -27.39
C GLY A 22 -0.25 11.88 -26.49
N ALA A 23 0.80 11.58 -25.71
CA ALA A 23 1.57 12.60 -24.98
C ALA A 23 2.27 13.59 -25.93
N GLU A 24 2.71 13.11 -27.10
CA GLU A 24 3.29 13.91 -28.20
C GLU A 24 2.31 14.96 -28.75
N LEU A 25 0.99 14.73 -28.62
CA LEU A 25 -0.06 15.66 -29.09
C LEU A 25 -0.30 16.82 -28.11
N GLN A 26 0.32 16.80 -26.93
CA GLN A 26 0.15 17.84 -25.94
C GLN A 26 1.06 19.03 -26.25
N LEU A 27 0.49 20.05 -26.89
CA LEU A 27 1.17 21.30 -27.19
C LEU A 27 1.78 21.92 -25.92
N PRO A 28 3.04 22.39 -25.96
CA PRO A 28 3.65 23.11 -24.84
C PRO A 28 2.81 24.35 -24.56
N ARG A 29 2.06 24.35 -23.45
CA ARG A 29 1.30 25.51 -23.02
C ARG A 29 2.26 26.62 -22.60
N LYS A 30 2.09 27.82 -23.20
CA LYS A 30 2.84 29.04 -22.90
C LYS A 30 2.68 29.52 -21.46
N VAL A 31 1.63 29.08 -20.77
CA VAL A 31 1.35 29.39 -19.36
C VAL A 31 1.69 28.17 -18.50
N PRO A 32 2.53 28.29 -17.46
CA PRO A 32 2.82 27.19 -16.58
C PRO A 32 1.52 26.72 -15.92
N MET A 33 1.23 25.43 -16.01
CA MET A 33 0.01 24.86 -15.46
C MET A 33 -0.07 25.21 -13.96
N ARG A 34 -1.17 25.86 -13.57
CA ARG A 34 -1.45 26.14 -12.17
C ARG A 34 -1.89 24.82 -11.56
N VAL A 35 -1.10 24.26 -10.66
CA VAL A 35 -1.54 23.08 -9.91
C VAL A 35 -2.70 23.54 -9.06
N GLU A 36 -3.88 23.00 -9.33
CA GLU A 36 -5.06 23.40 -8.59
C GLU A 36 -4.98 22.85 -7.16
N PRO A 37 -5.35 23.63 -6.13
CA PRO A 37 -5.31 23.16 -4.74
C PRO A 37 -6.20 21.92 -4.54
N LYS A 38 -7.21 21.73 -5.39
CA LYS A 38 -8.09 20.56 -5.37
C LYS A 38 -7.36 19.23 -5.61
N SER A 39 -6.30 19.21 -6.42
CA SER A 39 -5.56 17.97 -6.70
C SER A 39 -4.68 17.55 -5.52
N TYR A 40 -4.10 18.51 -4.81
CA TYR A 40 -3.37 18.27 -3.56
C TYR A 40 -4.30 17.71 -2.49
N PHE A 41 -5.45 18.34 -2.27
CA PHE A 41 -6.41 17.89 -1.28
C PHE A 41 -7.02 16.51 -1.62
N ALA A 42 -7.24 16.22 -2.89
CA ALA A 42 -7.67 14.89 -3.33
C ALA A 42 -6.60 13.82 -3.03
N ASN A 43 -5.33 14.12 -3.27
CA ASN A 43 -4.21 13.23 -2.97
C ASN A 43 -4.10 12.95 -1.46
N GLU A 44 -4.20 14.00 -0.63
CA GLU A 44 -4.20 13.88 0.84
C GLU A 44 -5.35 13.01 1.35
N ARG A 45 -6.57 13.17 0.80
CA ARG A 45 -7.71 12.30 1.16
C ARG A 45 -7.42 10.83 0.88
N THR A 46 -6.84 10.52 -0.27
CA THR A 46 -6.49 9.13 -0.61
C THR A 46 -5.39 8.58 0.29
N PHE A 47 -4.38 9.39 0.60
CA PHE A 47 -3.33 9.04 1.55
C PHE A 47 -3.89 8.74 2.95
N LEU A 48 -4.77 9.61 3.46
CA LEU A 48 -5.43 9.42 4.76
C LEU A 48 -6.32 8.17 4.78
N SER A 49 -7.03 7.89 3.69
CA SER A 49 -7.80 6.65 3.56
C SER A 49 -6.90 5.41 3.66
N TRP A 50 -5.73 5.44 3.03
CA TRP A 50 -4.79 4.30 3.05
C TRP A 50 -4.14 4.15 4.42
N CYS A 51 -3.69 5.26 5.02
CA CYS A 51 -3.13 5.27 6.36
C CYS A 51 -4.14 4.78 7.41
N SER A 52 -5.42 5.18 7.29
CA SER A 52 -6.50 4.72 8.15
C SER A 52 -6.67 3.20 8.10
N MET A 53 -6.76 2.62 6.89
CA MET A 53 -6.85 1.16 6.72
C MET A 53 -5.64 0.43 7.34
N ALA A 54 -4.43 0.93 7.12
CA ALA A 54 -3.22 0.33 7.70
C ALA A 54 -3.22 0.41 9.24
N THR A 55 -3.68 1.52 9.80
CA THR A 55 -3.79 1.71 11.25
C THR A 55 -4.85 0.79 11.85
N THR A 56 -6.00 0.61 11.20
CA THR A 56 -7.01 -0.36 11.62
C THR A 56 -6.41 -1.78 11.63
N MET A 57 -5.65 -2.14 10.60
CA MET A 57 -4.98 -3.44 10.57
C MET A 57 -3.99 -3.60 11.74
N GLY A 58 -3.08 -2.64 11.96
CA GLY A 58 -2.15 -2.67 13.09
C GLY A 58 -2.84 -2.68 14.46
N GLY A 59 -3.99 -2.00 14.57
CA GLY A 59 -4.83 -2.00 15.76
C GLY A 59 -5.44 -3.37 16.06
N VAL A 60 -5.98 -4.05 15.05
CA VAL A 60 -6.49 -5.43 15.19
C VAL A 60 -5.39 -6.36 15.68
N SER A 61 -4.19 -6.27 15.11
CA SER A 61 -3.05 -7.06 15.55
C SER A 61 -2.68 -6.81 17.01
N SER A 62 -2.56 -5.54 17.39
CA SER A 62 -2.20 -5.13 18.75
C SER A 62 -3.26 -5.59 19.77
N ALA A 63 -4.54 -5.51 19.40
CA ALA A 63 -5.64 -5.99 20.23
C ALA A 63 -5.58 -7.51 20.44
N MET A 64 -5.29 -8.28 19.38
CA MET A 64 -5.13 -9.74 19.47
C MET A 64 -3.97 -10.15 20.38
N VAL A 65 -2.81 -9.47 20.28
CA VAL A 65 -1.66 -9.70 21.18
C VAL A 65 -2.01 -9.34 22.61
N GLY A 66 -2.64 -8.19 22.83
CA GLY A 66 -3.05 -7.74 24.17
C GLY A 66 -3.99 -8.73 24.85
N LEU A 67 -4.96 -9.28 24.09
CA LEU A 67 -5.87 -10.31 24.59
C LEU A 67 -5.15 -11.65 24.84
N SER A 68 -4.22 -12.06 23.97
CA SER A 68 -3.37 -13.25 24.16
C SER A 68 -2.56 -13.16 25.46
N MET A 69 -2.00 -11.99 25.75
CA MET A 69 -1.21 -11.72 26.95
C MET A 69 -2.08 -11.65 28.21
N SER A 70 -3.22 -10.96 28.18
CA SER A 70 -4.12 -10.85 29.33
C SER A 70 -4.76 -12.20 29.68
N ALA A 71 -5.10 -13.02 28.69
CA ALA A 71 -5.61 -14.38 28.90
C ALA A 71 -4.52 -15.41 29.28
N ALA A 72 -3.30 -14.99 29.62
CA ALA A 72 -2.27 -15.84 30.23
C ALA A 72 -2.63 -16.26 31.66
N SER A 73 -3.36 -15.39 32.37
CA SER A 73 -3.69 -15.55 33.79
C SER A 73 -4.96 -16.39 34.03
N THR A 74 -5.71 -16.74 32.98
CA THR A 74 -6.92 -17.56 33.08
C THR A 74 -6.82 -18.71 32.07
N SER A 75 -6.47 -19.90 32.55
CA SER A 75 -6.14 -21.10 31.77
C SER A 75 -7.34 -21.89 31.23
N GLU A 76 -8.56 -21.39 31.39
CA GLU A 76 -9.79 -22.16 31.14
C GLU A 76 -10.45 -21.72 29.83
N GLY A 77 -10.45 -22.59 28.81
CA GLY A 77 -11.40 -22.52 27.67
C GLY A 77 -10.97 -21.75 26.41
N ARG A 78 -9.76 -21.98 25.87
CA ARG A 78 -9.35 -21.36 24.59
C ARG A 78 -9.77 -22.22 23.38
N LEU A 79 -10.56 -21.63 22.47
CA LEU A 79 -10.98 -22.25 21.19
C LEU A 79 -9.88 -22.21 20.10
N ILE A 80 -8.84 -21.38 20.27
CA ILE A 80 -7.78 -21.13 19.28
C ILE A 80 -6.42 -21.27 19.97
N SER A 81 -5.48 -21.97 19.33
CA SER A 81 -4.13 -22.19 19.87
C SER A 81 -3.37 -20.86 20.02
N ARG A 82 -2.68 -20.71 21.14
CA ARG A 82 -1.97 -19.47 21.51
C ARG A 82 -0.85 -19.15 20.53
N LYS A 83 -0.20 -20.20 20.01
CA LYS A 83 0.81 -20.10 18.96
C LYS A 83 0.24 -19.48 17.69
N THR A 84 -0.98 -19.86 17.29
CA THR A 84 -1.64 -19.29 16.11
C THR A 84 -1.85 -17.78 16.26
N VAL A 85 -2.30 -17.32 17.43
CA VAL A 85 -2.56 -15.88 17.68
C VAL A 85 -1.27 -15.07 17.67
N ASP A 86 -0.22 -15.57 18.31
CA ASP A 86 1.09 -14.90 18.35
C ASP A 86 1.75 -14.86 16.95
N LEU A 87 1.60 -15.92 16.15
CA LEU A 87 2.10 -15.97 14.77
C LEU A 87 1.32 -15.05 13.82
N VAL A 88 -0.01 -15.05 13.89
CA VAL A 88 -0.87 -14.19 13.05
C VAL A 88 -0.55 -12.72 13.33
N SER A 89 -0.46 -12.35 14.61
CA SER A 89 -0.11 -10.98 14.99
C SER A 89 1.33 -10.61 14.61
N ALA A 90 2.29 -11.53 14.72
CA ALA A 90 3.66 -11.30 14.27
C ALA A 90 3.76 -11.01 12.77
N VAL A 91 2.84 -11.52 11.94
CA VAL A 91 2.76 -11.22 10.50
C VAL A 91 2.00 -9.91 10.23
N TYR A 92 0.94 -9.65 10.98
CA TYR A 92 0.06 -8.50 10.72
C TYR A 92 0.73 -7.15 11.07
N VAL A 93 1.58 -7.10 12.11
CA VAL A 93 2.35 -5.90 12.48
C VAL A 93 3.28 -5.40 11.36
N PRO A 94 4.21 -6.20 10.81
CA PRO A 94 5.11 -5.73 9.76
C PRO A 94 4.35 -5.39 8.48
N VAL A 95 3.27 -6.11 8.16
CA VAL A 95 2.41 -5.77 7.02
C VAL A 95 1.77 -4.40 7.19
N ALA A 96 1.21 -4.10 8.37
CA ALA A 96 0.60 -2.79 8.63
C ALA A 96 1.63 -1.66 8.46
N ILE A 97 2.85 -1.86 8.93
CA ILE A 97 3.97 -0.92 8.75
C ILE A 97 4.31 -0.76 7.26
N LEU A 98 4.45 -1.86 6.51
CA LEU A 98 4.71 -1.83 5.06
C LEU A 98 3.61 -1.09 4.29
N MET A 99 2.35 -1.24 4.70
CA MET A 99 1.23 -0.52 4.10
C MET A 99 1.34 1.00 4.35
N ILE A 100 1.67 1.43 5.57
CA ILE A 100 1.93 2.85 5.87
C ILE A 100 3.09 3.38 5.02
N CYS A 101 4.20 2.63 4.94
CA CYS A 101 5.35 3.01 4.11
C CYS A 101 4.96 3.14 2.63
N TYR A 102 4.14 2.22 2.11
CA TYR A 102 3.66 2.26 0.73
C TYR A 102 2.74 3.47 0.46
N ALA A 103 1.86 3.79 1.41
CA ALA A 103 1.01 4.98 1.33
C ALA A 103 1.83 6.26 1.28
N LEU A 104 2.88 6.36 2.11
CA LEU A 104 3.82 7.48 2.10
C LEU A 104 4.60 7.56 0.78
N PHE A 105 5.11 6.43 0.28
CA PHE A 105 5.84 6.39 -0.98
C PHE A 105 4.96 6.88 -2.15
N THR A 106 3.72 6.41 -2.23
CA THR A 106 2.78 6.80 -3.29
C THR A 106 2.41 8.28 -3.18
N TYR A 107 2.23 8.80 -1.96
CA TYR A 107 1.97 10.22 -1.72
C TYR A 107 3.13 11.09 -2.20
N GLU A 108 4.36 10.74 -1.83
CA GLU A 108 5.60 11.43 -2.25
C GLU A 108 5.80 11.38 -3.77
N TRP A 109 5.57 10.20 -4.36
CA TRP A 109 5.59 10.02 -5.81
C TRP A 109 4.64 11.03 -6.46
N ARG A 110 3.34 10.97 -6.14
CA ARG A 110 2.31 11.86 -6.70
C ARG A 110 2.61 13.34 -6.46
N SER A 111 3.11 13.70 -5.28
CA SER A 111 3.50 15.08 -4.94
C SER A 111 4.63 15.61 -5.84
N LYS A 112 5.66 14.79 -6.09
CA LYS A 112 6.77 15.13 -7.00
C LYS A 112 6.29 15.30 -8.44
N PHE A 113 5.32 14.51 -8.90
CA PHE A 113 4.73 14.69 -10.23
C PHE A 113 3.93 15.99 -10.34
N MET A 114 3.16 16.34 -9.31
CA MET A 114 2.43 17.61 -9.27
C MET A 114 3.38 18.82 -9.32
N HIS A 115 4.49 18.76 -8.58
CA HIS A 115 5.53 19.81 -8.63
C HIS A 115 6.20 19.94 -10.00
N ARG A 116 6.41 18.82 -10.71
CA ARG A 116 7.02 18.81 -12.05
C ARG A 116 6.06 19.24 -13.16
N LYS A 117 4.78 19.52 -12.87
CA LYS A 117 3.75 20.00 -13.80
C LYS A 117 3.69 19.19 -15.12
N GLN A 118 4.00 17.90 -15.05
CA GLN A 118 4.00 17.06 -16.24
C GLN A 118 2.55 16.78 -16.65
N VAL A 119 2.16 17.26 -17.82
CA VAL A 119 0.96 16.84 -18.53
C VAL A 119 1.23 15.45 -19.09
N GLY A 120 0.51 14.46 -18.58
CA GLY A 120 0.55 13.07 -19.02
C GLY A 120 -0.79 12.46 -18.66
N PHE A 121 -1.33 11.59 -19.52
CA PHE A 121 -2.60 10.91 -19.25
C PHE A 121 -2.36 9.89 -18.13
N PHE A 122 -2.62 10.31 -16.89
CA PHE A 122 -2.44 9.50 -15.69
C PHE A 122 -3.57 8.49 -15.61
N ASP A 123 -3.33 7.30 -16.14
CA ASP A 123 -4.19 6.16 -15.89
C ASP A 123 -3.96 5.73 -14.43
N ASP A 124 -4.91 6.06 -13.54
CA ASP A 124 -4.87 5.82 -12.08
C ASP A 124 -4.92 4.31 -11.70
N LYS A 125 -4.44 3.43 -12.58
CA LYS A 125 -4.50 1.97 -12.47
C LYS A 125 -3.59 1.41 -11.38
N VAL A 126 -2.48 2.08 -11.08
CA VAL A 126 -1.46 1.53 -10.18
C VAL A 126 -1.89 1.57 -8.72
N GLY A 127 -2.68 2.56 -8.31
CA GLY A 127 -3.11 2.71 -6.91
C GLY A 127 -3.96 1.55 -6.39
N PRO A 128 -5.09 1.21 -7.05
CA PRO A 128 -5.94 0.10 -6.62
C PRO A 128 -5.27 -1.27 -6.72
N ILE A 129 -4.47 -1.50 -7.78
CA ILE A 129 -3.80 -2.79 -8.03
C ILE A 129 -2.76 -3.10 -6.95
N THR A 130 -1.98 -2.09 -6.54
CA THR A 130 -0.95 -2.25 -5.51
C THR A 130 -1.53 -2.50 -4.13
N LEU A 131 -2.62 -1.80 -3.77
CA LEU A 131 -3.32 -2.04 -2.52
C LEU A 131 -3.93 -3.44 -2.48
N ALA A 132 -4.54 -3.89 -3.58
CA ALA A 132 -5.02 -5.26 -3.74
C ALA A 132 -3.88 -6.28 -3.61
N ALA A 133 -2.71 -6.03 -4.21
CA ALA A 133 -1.56 -6.92 -4.13
C ALA A 133 -1.01 -7.05 -2.70
N ILE A 134 -0.87 -5.95 -1.95
CA ILE A 134 -0.39 -5.97 -0.55
C ILE A 134 -1.35 -6.78 0.33
N VAL A 135 -2.66 -6.52 0.21
CA VAL A 135 -3.67 -7.26 0.97
C VAL A 135 -3.71 -8.74 0.57
N MET A 136 -3.59 -9.03 -0.73
CA MET A 136 -3.56 -10.41 -1.22
C MET A 136 -2.35 -11.19 -0.67
N VAL A 137 -1.15 -10.62 -0.74
CA VAL A 137 0.08 -11.24 -0.19
C VAL A 137 -0.07 -11.48 1.32
N THR A 138 -0.64 -10.52 2.04
CA THR A 138 -0.90 -10.63 3.48
C THR A 138 -1.84 -11.79 3.79
N LEU A 139 -2.97 -11.86 3.09
CA LEU A 139 -3.95 -12.94 3.29
C LEU A 139 -3.33 -14.29 2.97
N VAL A 140 -2.60 -14.42 1.87
CA VAL A 140 -1.91 -15.66 1.51
C VAL A 140 -0.90 -16.07 2.58
N ALA A 141 -0.08 -15.13 3.07
CA ALA A 141 0.90 -15.43 4.12
C ALA A 141 0.24 -15.94 5.40
N ILE A 142 -0.85 -15.31 5.83
CA ILE A 142 -1.61 -15.72 7.02
C ILE A 142 -2.27 -17.09 6.80
N THR A 143 -2.90 -17.30 5.66
CA THR A 143 -3.55 -18.57 5.32
C THR A 143 -2.54 -19.72 5.28
N VAL A 144 -1.38 -19.53 4.63
CA VAL A 144 -0.32 -20.54 4.58
C VAL A 144 0.19 -20.88 5.98
N MET A 145 0.43 -19.88 6.83
CA MET A 145 0.87 -20.11 8.21
C MET A 145 -0.19 -20.84 9.04
N ALA A 146 -1.46 -20.48 8.89
CA ALA A 146 -2.56 -21.17 9.55
C ALA A 146 -2.68 -22.63 9.09
N PHE A 147 -2.48 -22.91 7.80
CA PHE A 147 -2.45 -24.28 7.30
C PHE A 147 -1.29 -25.10 7.90
N ILE A 148 -0.08 -24.54 7.99
CA ILE A 148 1.07 -25.23 8.59
C ILE A 148 0.79 -25.56 10.06
N ASP A 149 0.17 -24.66 10.83
CA ASP A 149 -0.15 -24.88 12.25
C ASP A 149 -1.27 -25.92 12.44
N VAL A 150 -2.25 -26.00 11.53
CA VAL A 150 -3.31 -27.02 11.57
C VAL A 150 -2.79 -28.43 11.25
N PHE A 151 -1.78 -28.53 10.39
CA PHE A 151 -1.17 -29.80 9.98
C PHE A 151 0.04 -30.21 10.84
N SER A 152 0.47 -29.38 11.80
CA SER A 152 1.56 -29.66 12.75
C SER A 152 1.04 -30.17 14.09
#